data_AF-A0A820RPJ1-F1
#
_entry.id   AF-A0A820RPJ1-F1
#
_cell.length_a   1.000
_cell.length_b   1.000
_cell.length_c   1.000
_cell.angle_alpha   90.00
_cell.angle_beta   90.00
_cell.angle_gamma   90.00
#
_symmetry.space_group_name_H-M   'P 1'
#
loop_
_entity.id
_entity.type
_entity.pdbx_description
1 polymer ?
#
loop_
_entity_poly.entity_id
_entity_poly.type
_entity_poly.pdbx_seq_one_letter_code
_entity_poly.pdbx_strand_id
1 'polypeptide(L)'
;MAMFYNNIGIIYDEEKKYFEALDFYEKSLDIQEKHLPADHPDLGTSYNNIGIVHDCLGHSDLALDHYNRSLKIKLKSLPAQHPDIADTYVNIGLVYEDKDELEVALILPQNA
;
A
#
# COMPACT_ATOMS: atom_id res chain seq x y z
N MET A 1 -10.16 -11.95 13.90
CA MET A 1 -9.59 -10.75 14.54
C MET A 1 -8.89 -9.86 13.51
N ALA A 2 -8.01 -10.38 12.65
CA ALA A 2 -7.41 -9.61 11.55
C ALA A 2 -8.43 -8.84 10.68
N MET A 3 -9.42 -9.53 10.10
CA MET A 3 -10.47 -8.90 9.28
C MET A 3 -11.21 -7.76 9.98
N PHE A 4 -11.42 -7.85 11.30
CA PHE A 4 -12.06 -6.78 12.07
C PHE A 4 -11.18 -5.53 12.11
N TYR A 5 -9.89 -5.69 12.36
CA TYR A 5 -8.94 -4.57 12.33
C TYR A 5 -8.79 -3.99 10.92
N ASN A 6 -8.72 -4.83 9.87
CA ASN A 6 -8.72 -4.36 8.49
C ASN A 6 -9.93 -3.48 8.17
N ASN A 7 -11.14 -3.90 8.57
CA ASN A 7 -12.35 -3.13 8.31
C ASN A 7 -12.37 -1.80 9.07
N ILE A 8 -11.82 -1.75 10.29
CA ILE A 8 -11.63 -0.48 11.00
C ILE A 8 -10.62 0.41 10.28
N GLY A 9 -9.52 -0.17 9.78
CA GLY A 9 -8.54 0.54 8.96
C GLY A 9 -9.19 1.20 7.75
N ILE A 10 -10.04 0.47 7.02
CA ILE A 10 -10.81 0.99 5.88
C ILE A 10 -11.68 2.19 6.28
N ILE A 11 -12.41 2.09 7.39
CA ILE A 11 -13.27 3.18 7.86
C ILE A 11 -12.44 4.45 8.12
N TYR A 12 -11.29 4.32 8.79
CA TYR A 12 -10.42 5.47 9.06
C TYR A 12 -9.77 6.03 7.79
N ASP A 13 -9.42 5.18 6.84
CA ASP A 13 -8.87 5.56 5.54
C ASP A 13 -9.89 6.37 4.71
N GLU A 14 -11.15 5.91 4.66
CA GLU A 14 -12.26 6.63 4.03
C GLU A 14 -12.52 8.01 4.69
N GLU A 15 -12.27 8.13 6.00
CA GLU A 15 -12.32 9.38 6.74
C GLU A 15 -11.04 10.24 6.61
N LYS A 16 -10.04 9.79 5.84
CA LYS A 16 -8.72 10.41 5.68
C LYS A 16 -7.91 10.55 6.98
N LYS A 17 -8.21 9.69 7.96
CA LYS A 17 -7.50 9.56 9.24
C LYS A 17 -6.39 8.52 9.09
N TYR A 18 -5.38 8.89 8.31
CA TYR A 18 -4.37 7.96 7.81
C TYR A 18 -3.52 7.32 8.90
N PHE A 19 -3.19 8.03 9.98
CA PHE A 19 -2.41 7.46 11.08
C PHE A 19 -3.19 6.40 11.86
N GLU A 20 -4.48 6.65 12.10
CA GLU A 20 -5.38 5.66 12.70
C GLU A 20 -5.58 4.46 11.77
N ALA A 21 -5.80 4.70 10.47
CA ALA A 21 -5.91 3.64 9.47
C ALA A 21 -4.67 2.73 9.49
N LEU A 22 -3.47 3.33 9.53
CA LEU A 22 -2.20 2.62 9.57
C LEU A 22 -2.08 1.71 10.80
N ASP A 23 -2.37 2.22 12.00
CA ASP A 23 -2.32 1.43 13.24
C ASP A 23 -3.25 0.20 13.19
N PHE A 24 -4.42 0.34 12.57
CA PHE A 24 -5.35 -0.77 12.40
C PHE A 24 -4.95 -1.75 11.29
N TYR A 25 -4.44 -1.28 10.16
CA TYR A 25 -3.91 -2.16 9.12
C TYR A 25 -2.68 -2.94 9.59
N GLU A 26 -1.76 -2.30 10.32
CA GLU A 26 -0.60 -2.96 10.92
C GLU A 26 -1.04 -4.07 11.89
N LYS A 27 -1.98 -3.80 12.81
CA LYS A 27 -2.55 -4.83 13.70
C LYS A 27 -3.17 -6.01 12.94
N SER A 28 -3.82 -5.74 11.81
CA SER A 28 -4.38 -6.80 10.94
C SER A 28 -3.26 -7.66 10.35
N LEU A 29 -2.25 -7.02 9.75
CA LEU A 29 -1.09 -7.67 9.15
C LEU A 29 -0.34 -8.52 10.20
N ASP A 30 -0.12 -7.97 11.38
CA ASP A 30 0.59 -8.61 12.50
C ASP A 30 -0.06 -9.92 12.97
N ILE A 31 -1.38 -10.03 12.82
CA ILE A 31 -2.14 -11.26 13.13
C ILE A 31 -2.05 -12.21 11.94
N GLN A 32 -2.18 -11.71 10.72
CA GLN A 32 -2.10 -12.53 9.51
C GLN A 32 -0.73 -13.19 9.37
N GLU A 33 0.37 -12.46 9.59
CA GLU A 33 1.73 -13.00 9.49
C GLU A 33 2.01 -14.13 10.50
N LYS A 34 1.33 -14.11 11.66
CA LYS A 34 1.45 -15.17 12.69
C LYS A 34 0.68 -16.45 12.34
N HIS A 35 -0.29 -16.38 11.44
CA HIS A 35 -1.25 -17.46 11.21
C HIS A 35 -1.36 -17.94 9.76
N LEU A 36 -0.90 -17.15 8.79
CA LEU A 36 -1.00 -17.45 7.38
C LEU A 36 0.37 -17.83 6.79
N PRO A 37 0.40 -18.69 5.75
CA PRO A 37 1.58 -18.87 4.92
C PRO A 37 2.05 -17.54 4.33
N ALA A 38 3.36 -17.40 4.14
CA ALA A 38 3.97 -16.14 3.67
C ALA A 38 3.53 -15.68 2.27
N ASP A 39 2.90 -16.54 1.48
CA ASP A 39 2.35 -16.26 0.16
C ASP A 39 0.82 -16.14 0.15
N HIS A 40 0.15 -16.16 1.30
CA HIS A 40 -1.30 -16.05 1.37
C HIS A 40 -1.78 -14.70 0.79
N PRO A 41 -2.78 -14.68 -0.11
CA PRO A 41 -3.21 -13.47 -0.82
C PRO A 41 -3.65 -12.34 0.12
N ASP A 42 -4.28 -12.65 1.26
CA ASP A 42 -4.65 -11.66 2.28
C ASP A 42 -3.47 -10.82 2.80
N LEU A 43 -2.26 -11.40 2.90
CA LEU A 43 -1.05 -10.63 3.24
C LEU A 43 -0.77 -9.61 2.14
N GLY A 44 -0.92 -10.00 0.87
CA GLY A 44 -0.81 -9.11 -0.27
C GLY A 44 -1.79 -7.95 -0.20
N THR A 45 -3.04 -8.21 0.18
CA THR A 45 -4.05 -7.15 0.38
C THR A 45 -3.65 -6.21 1.52
N SER A 46 -3.21 -6.73 2.67
CA SER A 46 -2.78 -5.89 3.80
C SER A 46 -1.59 -5.00 3.47
N TYR A 47 -0.56 -5.55 2.81
CA TYR A 47 0.57 -4.76 2.33
C TYR A 47 0.12 -3.67 1.34
N ASN A 48 -0.85 -3.95 0.46
CA ASN A 48 -1.38 -2.95 -0.47
C ASN A 48 -2.06 -1.78 0.26
N ASN A 49 -2.90 -2.09 1.27
CA ASN A 49 -3.62 -1.06 2.02
C ASN A 49 -2.66 -0.15 2.81
N ILE A 50 -1.63 -0.73 3.42
CA ILE A 50 -0.57 0.06 4.09
C ILE A 50 0.18 0.94 3.07
N GLY A 51 0.45 0.40 1.87
CA GLY A 51 1.04 1.18 0.78
C GLY A 51 0.21 2.40 0.40
N ILE A 52 -1.12 2.25 0.26
CA ILE A 52 -2.06 3.35 -0.03
C ILE A 52 -1.99 4.43 1.04
N VAL A 53 -1.99 4.04 2.31
CA VAL A 53 -1.94 5.00 3.42
C VAL A 53 -0.61 5.77 3.44
N HIS A 54 0.51 5.09 3.19
CA HIS A 54 1.82 5.75 3.08
C HIS A 54 1.90 6.71 1.90
N ASP A 55 1.28 6.34 0.77
CA ASP A 55 1.19 7.19 -0.41
C ASP A 55 0.40 8.47 -0.11
N CYS A 56 -0.76 8.34 0.52
CA CYS A 56 -1.59 9.46 0.96
C CYS A 56 -0.88 10.39 1.97
N LEU A 57 0.10 9.87 2.72
CA LEU A 57 0.94 10.63 3.64
C LEU A 57 2.18 11.26 2.97
N GLY A 58 2.39 11.02 1.67
CA GLY A 58 3.56 11.49 0.92
C GLY A 58 4.84 10.70 1.23
N HIS A 59 4.72 9.52 1.84
CA HIS A 59 5.86 8.65 2.15
C HIS A 59 6.14 7.68 0.98
N SER A 60 6.48 8.22 -0.19
CA SER A 60 6.57 7.47 -1.45
C SER A 60 7.48 6.23 -1.37
N ASP A 61 8.62 6.32 -0.69
CA ASP A 61 9.54 5.17 -0.56
C ASP A 61 8.95 4.03 0.29
N LEU A 62 8.20 4.37 1.34
CA LEU A 62 7.51 3.38 2.17
C LEU A 62 6.32 2.77 1.41
N ALA A 63 5.59 3.59 0.64
CA ALA A 63 4.51 3.11 -0.22
C ALA A 63 5.03 2.09 -1.24
N LEU A 64 6.12 2.41 -1.93
CA LEU A 64 6.76 1.51 -2.90
C LEU A 64 7.25 0.20 -2.26
N ASP A 65 7.84 0.21 -1.07
CA ASP A 65 8.25 -1.02 -0.39
C ASP A 65 7.04 -1.94 -0.13
N HIS A 66 5.95 -1.37 0.39
CA HIS A 66 4.73 -2.11 0.69
C HIS A 66 4.02 -2.63 -0.56
N TYR A 67 3.90 -1.80 -1.61
CA TYR A 67 3.35 -2.25 -2.88
C TYR A 67 4.18 -3.36 -3.53
N ASN A 68 5.51 -3.28 -3.49
CA ASN A 68 6.37 -4.33 -4.03
C ASN A 68 6.23 -5.66 -3.26
N ARG A 69 6.09 -5.61 -1.93
CA ARG A 69 5.79 -6.80 -1.12
C ARG A 69 4.42 -7.38 -1.47
N SER A 70 3.41 -6.52 -1.59
CA SER A 70 2.06 -6.92 -2.04
C SER A 70 2.10 -7.63 -3.39
N LEU A 71 2.74 -7.00 -4.38
CA LEU A 71 2.86 -7.52 -5.73
C LEU A 71 3.57 -8.88 -5.75
N LYS A 72 4.67 -9.04 -4.99
CA LYS A 72 5.40 -10.29 -4.89
C LYS A 72 4.55 -11.44 -4.34
N ILE A 73 3.67 -11.16 -3.36
CA ILE A 73 2.76 -12.15 -2.80
C ILE A 73 1.68 -12.49 -3.82
N LYS A 74 1.00 -11.47 -4.36
CA LYS A 74 -0.10 -11.64 -5.33
C LYS A 74 0.34 -12.39 -6.60
N LEU A 75 1.54 -12.13 -7.12
CA LEU A 75 2.10 -12.85 -8.27
C LEU A 75 2.36 -14.34 -8.00
N LYS A 76 2.55 -14.72 -6.73
CA LYS A 76 2.74 -16.13 -6.34
C LYS A 76 1.43 -16.85 -6.09
N SER A 77 0.43 -16.17 -5.55
CA SER A 77 -0.80 -16.79 -5.06
C SER A 77 -2.03 -16.61 -5.95
N LEU A 78 -2.00 -15.67 -6.88
CA LEU A 78 -3.13 -15.36 -7.76
C LEU A 78 -2.82 -15.70 -9.22
N PRO A 79 -3.84 -15.98 -10.05
CA PRO A 79 -3.66 -16.08 -11.50
C PRO A 79 -3.08 -14.78 -12.08
N ALA A 80 -2.26 -14.90 -13.13
CA ALA A 80 -1.54 -13.74 -13.71
C ALA A 80 -2.44 -12.58 -14.21
N GLN A 81 -3.72 -12.83 -14.44
CA GLN A 81 -4.70 -11.83 -14.91
C GLN A 81 -5.63 -11.34 -13.78
N HIS A 82 -5.30 -11.61 -12.52
CA HIS A 82 -6.11 -11.18 -11.39
C HIS A 82 -6.12 -9.65 -11.26
N PRO A 83 -7.30 -9.00 -11.12
CA PRO A 83 -7.41 -7.54 -11.01
C PRO A 83 -6.51 -6.93 -9.93
N ASP A 84 -6.43 -7.56 -8.76
CA ASP A 84 -5.58 -7.08 -7.64
C ASP A 84 -4.09 -6.93 -7.99
N ILE A 85 -3.59 -7.66 -8.99
CA ILE A 85 -2.21 -7.49 -9.49
C ILE A 85 -2.12 -6.20 -10.31
N ALA A 86 -3.10 -5.96 -11.18
CA ALA A 86 -3.18 -4.75 -11.99
C ALA A 86 -3.33 -3.50 -11.10
N ASP A 87 -4.18 -3.56 -10.07
CA ASP A 87 -4.37 -2.46 -9.11
C ASP A 87 -3.05 -2.09 -8.40
N THR A 88 -2.27 -3.10 -7.98
CA THR A 88 -0.95 -2.83 -7.37
C THR A 88 0.04 -2.22 -8.36
N TYR A 89 0.02 -2.63 -9.64
CA TYR A 89 0.84 -1.97 -10.67
C TYR A 89 0.43 -0.51 -10.90
N VAL A 90 -0.88 -0.23 -10.93
CA VAL A 90 -1.39 1.14 -11.06
C VAL A 90 -0.91 1.99 -9.89
N ASN A 91 -1.04 1.50 -8.66
CA ASN A 91 -0.57 2.21 -7.48
C ASN A 91 0.94 2.50 -7.52
N ILE A 92 1.76 1.53 -7.92
CA ILE A 92 3.21 1.75 -8.09
C ILE A 92 3.49 2.83 -9.15
N GLY A 93 2.75 2.80 -10.27
CA GLY A 93 2.88 3.79 -11.34
C GLY A 93 2.57 5.21 -10.87
N LEU A 94 1.47 5.38 -10.12
CA LEU A 94 1.08 6.67 -9.55
C LEU A 94 2.16 7.24 -8.61
N VAL A 95 2.75 6.39 -7.76
CA VAL A 95 3.83 6.86 -6.87
C VAL A 95 5.06 7.33 -7.67
N TYR A 96 5.41 6.67 -8.77
CA TYR A 96 6.52 7.13 -9.62
C TYR A 96 6.20 8.42 -10.35
N GLU A 97 4.97 8.58 -10.84
CA GLU A 97 4.49 9.83 -11.46
C GLU A 97 4.62 11.00 -10.48
N ASP A 98 4.12 10.84 -9.25
CA ASP A 98 4.20 11.87 -8.21
C ASP A 98 5.65 12.21 -7.84
N LYS A 99 6.55 11.22 -7.79
CA LYS A 99 7.99 11.46 -7.53
C LYS A 99 8.66 12.23 -8.66
N ASP A 100 8.38 11.88 -9.92
CA ASP A 100 8.95 12.57 -11.08
C ASP A 100 8.47 14.04 -11.12
N GLU A 101 7.18 14.28 -10.86
CA GLU A 101 6.63 15.64 -10.75
C GLU A 101 7.29 16.46 -9.64
N LEU A 102 7.52 15.85 -8.47
CA LEU A 102 8.22 16.47 -7.35
C LEU A 102 9.67 16.82 -7.70
N GLU A 103 10.40 15.91 -8.36
CA GLU A 103 11.76 16.16 -8.81
C GLU A 103 11.82 17.33 -9.80
N VAL A 104 10.90 17.39 -10.76
CA VAL A 104 10.78 18.53 -11.69
C VAL A 104 10.48 19.83 -10.94
N ALA A 105 9.55 19.82 -10.00
CA ALA A 105 9.19 20.99 -9.19
C ALA A 105 10.36 21.52 -8.36
N LEU A 106 11.22 20.64 -7.84
CA LEU A 106 12.42 21.03 -7.08
C LEU A 106 13.53 21.65 -7.95
N ILE A 107 13.54 21.35 -9.25
CA ILE A 107 14.52 21.91 -10.20
C ILE A 107 14.06 23.29 -10.73
N LEU A 108 12.75 23.57 -10.71
CA LEU A 108 12.18 24.78 -11.32
C LEU A 108 12.48 26.12 -10.61
N PRO A 109 12.70 26.24 -9.28
CA PRO A 109 12.97 27.54 -8.66
C PRO A 109 14.46 27.75 -8.32
N GLN A 110 15.24 28.24 -9.28
CA GLN A 110 16.40 29.14 -9.04
C GLN A 110 16.53 30.29 -10.06
N ASN A 111 15.68 30.36 -11.10
CA ASN A 111 15.81 31.32 -12.20
C ASN A 111 14.54 32.16 -12.46
N ALA A 112 13.88 32.66 -11.41
CA ALA A 112 12.80 33.66 -11.52
C ALA A 112 13.16 34.94 -10.76
#